data_AF-A0A159YYJ9-F1
#
_entry.id   AF-A0A159YYJ9-F1
#
_cell.length_a   1.000
_cell.length_b   1.000
_cell.length_c   1.000
_cell.angle_alpha   90.00
_cell.angle_beta   90.00
_cell.angle_gamma   90.00
#
_symmetry.space_group_name_H-M   'P 1'
#
loop_
_entity.id
_entity.type
_entity.pdbx_description
1 polymer ?
#
loop_
_entity_poly.entity_id
_entity_poly.type
_entity_poly.pdbx_seq_one_letter_code
_entity_poly.pdbx_strand_id
1 'polypeptide(L)'
;MKIFPSFLMGTEGLAAIRAVLPAGTEVFAVGGVGPQNFDAWRRAGASGFGIGTALYTPGRSAADIAARAADLVAAYDAGLA
;
A
#
# COMPACT_ATOMS: atom_id res chain seq x y z
N MET A 1 12.23 -0.92 -1.84
CA MET A 1 12.34 -0.24 -0.53
C MET A 1 10.99 -0.28 0.20
N LYS A 2 10.97 -0.65 1.48
CA LYS A 2 9.77 -0.58 2.32
C LYS A 2 9.78 0.72 3.12
N ILE A 3 8.70 1.48 3.06
CA ILE A 3 8.46 2.63 3.94
C ILE A 3 7.50 2.21 5.04
N PHE A 4 7.93 2.36 6.30
CA PHE A 4 7.15 1.93 7.44
C PHE A 4 7.49 2.76 8.70
N PRO A 5 6.48 3.19 9.47
CA PRO A 5 5.05 3.16 9.14
C PRO A 5 4.67 4.29 8.16
N SER A 6 4.06 3.93 7.02
CA SER A 6 3.70 4.90 5.98
C SER A 6 2.77 6.00 6.48
N PHE A 7 1.79 5.69 7.35
CA PHE A 7 0.89 6.72 7.89
C PHE A 7 1.61 7.87 8.59
N LEU A 8 2.76 7.62 9.22
CA LEU A 8 3.52 8.65 9.93
C LEU A 8 4.30 9.55 8.97
N MET A 9 4.78 8.98 7.86
CA MET A 9 5.48 9.72 6.81
C MET A 9 4.50 10.54 5.94
N GLY A 10 3.31 10.00 5.69
CA GLY A 10 2.36 10.57 4.75
C GLY A 10 2.82 10.50 3.29
N THR A 11 1.92 10.85 2.38
CA THR A 11 2.16 10.85 0.93
C THR A 11 3.19 11.92 0.52
N GLU A 12 3.20 13.08 1.20
CA GLU A 12 4.17 14.14 0.96
C GLU A 12 5.60 13.71 1.31
N GLY A 13 5.79 13.04 2.44
CA GLY A 13 7.09 12.51 2.83
C GLY A 13 7.60 11.47 1.86
N LEU A 14 6.72 10.61 1.33
CA LEU A 14 7.09 9.68 0.26
C LEU A 14 7.55 10.43 -1.00
N ALA A 15 6.77 11.41 -1.48
CA ALA A 15 7.12 12.19 -2.67
C ALA A 15 8.49 12.88 -2.52
N ALA A 16 8.79 13.43 -1.34
CA ALA A 16 10.09 14.02 -1.04
C ALA A 16 11.24 13.01 -1.10
N ILE A 17 11.07 11.81 -0.51
CA ILE A 17 12.08 10.76 -0.57
C ILE A 17 12.26 10.24 -2.01
N ARG A 18 11.17 10.12 -2.78
CA ARG A 18 11.23 9.67 -4.18
C ARG A 18 12.16 10.54 -5.03
N ALA A 19 12.24 11.83 -4.76
CA ALA A 19 13.09 12.77 -5.51
C ALA A 19 14.60 12.48 -5.42
N VAL A 20 15.04 11.76 -4.38
CA VAL A 20 16.46 11.47 -4.12
C VAL A 20 16.82 9.98 -4.29
N LEU A 21 15.85 9.12 -4.57
CA LEU A 21 16.11 7.70 -4.80
C LEU A 21 16.65 7.46 -6.21
N PRO A 22 17.54 6.47 -6.40
CA PRO A 22 17.95 6.05 -7.74
C PRO A 22 16.74 5.70 -8.62
N ALA A 23 16.82 6.05 -9.90
CA ALA A 23 15.79 5.72 -10.88
C ALA A 23 15.51 4.20 -10.89
N GLY A 24 14.24 3.82 -11.03
CA GLY A 24 13.82 2.42 -10.99
C GLY A 24 13.73 1.80 -9.60
N THR A 25 14.13 2.48 -8.52
CA THR A 25 13.90 1.98 -7.15
C THR A 25 12.40 1.79 -6.94
N GLU A 26 11.95 0.57 -6.63
CA GLU A 26 10.56 0.34 -6.25
C GLU A 26 10.34 0.71 -4.78
N VAL A 27 9.22 1.37 -4.47
CA VAL A 27 8.88 1.79 -3.10
C VAL A 27 7.52 1.25 -2.70
N PHE A 28 7.47 0.50 -1.60
CA PHE A 28 6.27 -0.13 -1.09
C PHE A 28 5.84 0.55 0.22
N ALA A 29 4.63 1.11 0.23
CA ALA A 29 4.05 1.76 1.41
C ALA A 29 3.41 0.71 2.33
N VAL A 30 3.78 0.71 3.61
CA VAL A 30 3.36 -0.29 4.60
C VAL A 30 2.97 0.38 5.91
N GLY A 31 1.79 0.02 6.44
CA GLY A 31 1.25 0.56 7.69
C GLY A 31 0.34 1.76 7.47
N GLY A 32 -0.97 1.56 7.72
CA GLY A 32 -2.02 2.56 7.49
C GLY A 32 -2.41 2.75 6.02
N VAL A 33 -2.16 1.74 5.17
CA VAL A 33 -2.46 1.77 3.73
C VAL A 33 -3.51 0.72 3.39
N GLY A 34 -4.47 1.06 2.53
CA GLY A 34 -5.58 0.22 2.12
C GLY A 34 -6.38 0.79 0.94
N PRO A 35 -7.44 0.10 0.49
CA PRO A 35 -8.26 0.47 -0.67
C PRO A 35 -8.63 1.95 -0.74
N GLN A 36 -9.01 2.53 0.40
CA GLN A 36 -9.45 3.92 0.52
C GLN A 36 -8.36 4.96 0.22
N ASN A 37 -7.08 4.58 0.19
CA ASN A 37 -5.97 5.51 0.00
C ASN A 37 -4.88 5.03 -0.97
N PHE A 38 -5.06 3.90 -1.66
CA PHE A 38 -4.09 3.40 -2.65
C PHE A 38 -3.76 4.43 -3.73
N ASP A 39 -4.78 5.10 -4.27
CA ASP A 39 -4.62 6.08 -5.34
C ASP A 39 -3.78 7.31 -4.89
N ALA A 40 -3.96 7.78 -3.66
CA ALA A 40 -3.15 8.86 -3.10
C ALA A 40 -1.67 8.44 -2.94
N TRP A 41 -1.41 7.23 -2.46
CA TRP A 41 -0.05 6.71 -2.33
C TRP A 41 0.62 6.42 -3.67
N ARG A 42 -0.13 5.94 -4.66
CA ARG A 42 0.36 5.73 -6.02
C ARG A 42 0.78 7.06 -6.66
N ARG A 43 -0.05 8.10 -6.57
CA ARG A 43 0.31 9.45 -7.02
C ARG A 43 1.57 10.01 -6.35
N ALA A 44 1.78 9.68 -5.08
CA ALA A 44 2.99 10.04 -4.35
C ALA A 44 4.25 9.26 -4.77
N GLY A 45 4.10 8.27 -5.67
CA GLY A 45 5.20 7.49 -6.22
C GLY A 45 5.43 6.14 -5.54
N ALA A 46 4.43 5.60 -4.83
CA ALA A 46 4.47 4.21 -4.39
C ALA A 46 4.36 3.26 -5.59
N SER A 47 5.24 2.27 -5.64
CA SER A 47 5.23 1.15 -6.60
C SER A 47 4.26 0.05 -6.18
N GLY A 48 3.95 -0.04 -4.88
CA GLY A 48 3.00 -1.01 -4.35
C GLY A 48 2.77 -0.86 -2.85
N PHE A 49 2.13 -1.86 -2.27
CA PHE A 49 1.63 -1.81 -0.89
C PHE A 49 1.95 -3.09 -0.13
N GLY A 50 2.33 -2.95 1.14
CA GLY A 50 2.34 -4.06 2.08
C GLY A 50 1.11 -4.01 2.96
N ILE A 51 0.28 -5.05 2.91
CA ILE A 51 -1.00 -5.11 3.61
C ILE A 51 -0.90 -5.97 4.87
N GLY A 52 -1.16 -5.37 6.02
CA GLY A 52 -1.17 -6.04 7.33
C GLY A 52 -2.58 -6.44 7.76
N THR A 53 -3.07 -5.81 8.84
CA THR A 53 -4.35 -6.13 9.50
C THR A 53 -5.58 -6.07 8.58
N ALA A 54 -5.54 -5.24 7.54
CA ALA A 54 -6.59 -5.19 6.52
C ALA A 54 -6.76 -6.54 5.79
N LEU A 55 -5.67 -7.30 5.59
CA LEU A 55 -5.68 -8.65 5.01
C LEU A 55 -5.79 -9.73 6.09
N TYR A 56 -4.95 -9.67 7.13
CA TYR A 56 -4.85 -10.74 8.13
C TYR A 56 -4.72 -10.25 9.57
N THR A 57 -5.46 -10.90 10.48
CA THR A 57 -5.31 -10.84 11.94
C THR A 57 -5.39 -12.27 12.47
N PRO A 58 -4.66 -12.65 13.55
CA PRO A 58 -4.77 -13.99 14.13
C PRO A 58 -6.21 -14.42 14.40
N GLY A 59 -6.53 -15.66 14.07
CA GLY A 59 -7.88 -16.24 14.24
C GLY A 59 -8.85 -16.01 13.07
N ARG A 60 -8.47 -15.26 12.04
CA ARG A 60 -9.29 -15.08 10.83
C ARG A 60 -9.35 -16.36 10.00
N SER A 61 -10.53 -16.71 9.49
CA SER A 61 -10.71 -17.91 8.65
C SER A 61 -10.04 -17.74 7.28
N ALA A 62 -9.69 -18.85 6.62
CA ALA A 62 -9.15 -18.82 5.26
C ALA A 62 -10.15 -18.19 4.26
N ALA A 63 -11.45 -18.42 4.45
CA ALA A 63 -12.50 -17.84 3.61
C ALA A 63 -12.55 -16.31 3.75
N ASP A 64 -12.46 -15.78 4.97
CA ASP A 64 -12.44 -14.34 5.21
C ASP A 64 -11.17 -13.68 4.65
N ILE A 65 -10.01 -14.35 4.76
CA ILE A 65 -8.75 -13.87 4.19
C ILE A 65 -8.87 -13.81 2.66
N ALA A 66 -9.43 -14.86 2.03
CA ALA A 66 -9.60 -14.91 0.58
C ALA A 66 -10.53 -13.80 0.08
N ALA A 67 -11.67 -13.57 0.74
CA ALA A 67 -12.59 -12.48 0.39
C ALA A 67 -11.90 -11.11 0.48
N ARG A 68 -11.18 -10.85 1.58
CA ARG A 68 -10.43 -9.59 1.75
C ARG A 68 -9.31 -9.42 0.73
N ALA A 69 -8.60 -10.49 0.40
CA ALA A 69 -7.57 -10.45 -0.63
C ALA A 69 -8.16 -10.07 -1.98
N ALA A 70 -9.31 -10.64 -2.35
CA ALA A 70 -10.02 -10.28 -3.57
C ALA A 70 -10.44 -8.81 -3.58
N ASP A 71 -10.99 -8.29 -2.47
CA ASP A 71 -11.36 -6.88 -2.35
C ASP A 71 -10.15 -5.93 -2.48
N LEU A 72 -9.01 -6.31 -1.87
CA LEU A 72 -7.77 -5.54 -1.95
C LEU A 72 -7.21 -5.50 -3.37
N VAL A 73 -7.22 -6.63 -4.08
CA VAL A 73 -6.80 -6.71 -5.48
C VAL A 73 -7.73 -5.90 -6.36
N ALA A 74 -9.05 -6.05 -6.22
CA ALA A 74 -10.03 -5.28 -6.99
C ALA A 74 -9.86 -3.77 -6.79
N ALA A 75 -9.60 -3.32 -5.56
CA ALA A 75 -9.33 -1.92 -5.27
C ALA A 75 -8.00 -1.42 -5.84
N TYR A 76 -6.96 -2.26 -5.85
CA TYR A 76 -5.68 -1.94 -6.49
C TYR A 76 -5.84 -1.79 -8.00
N ASP A 77 -6.52 -2.76 -8.64
CA ASP A 77 -6.75 -2.79 -10.09
C ASP A 77 -7.64 -1.64 -10.54
N ALA A 78 -8.70 -1.30 -9.79
CA ALA A 78 -9.54 -0.15 -10.08
C ALA A 78 -8.78 1.19 -10.03
N GLY A 79 -7.69 1.26 -9.25
CA GLY A 79 -6.79 2.42 -9.22
C GLY A 79 -5.73 2.44 -10.32
N LEU A 80 -5.60 1.36 -11.12
CA LEU A 80 -4.74 1.28 -12.30
C LEU A 80 -5.47 1.61 -13.61
N ALA A 81 -6.80 1.45 -13.64
CA ALA A 81 -7.66 1.88 -14.75
C ALA A 81 -7.73 3.41 -14.85
#